data_AF-A0A238W193-F1
#
_entry.id   AF-A0A238W193-F1
#
_cell.length_a   1.000
_cell.length_b   1.000
_cell.length_c   1.000
_cell.angle_alpha   90.00
_cell.angle_beta   90.00
_cell.angle_gamma   90.00
#
_symmetry.space_group_name_H-M   'P 1'
#
loop_
_entity.id
_entity.type
_entity.pdbx_description
1 polymer ?
#
loop_
_entity_poly.entity_id
_entity_poly.type
_entity_poly.pdbx_seq_one_letter_code
_entity_poly.pdbx_strand_id
1 'polypeptide(L)'
;MKTAREQVDSFGVERHEASVTDVAEGDEGGFVVSTEDGEHAADYVVLATGAKRDLAESLGCAFDGDLVDVGVTMETSVENAYATGAMVRAEEWQAVISAGDGAAAALNILSKEKGERYHDFDVPADAQAVFGGMNK
;
A
#
# COMPACT_ATOMS: atom_id res chain seq x y z
N MET A 1 -3.24 0.77 17.72
CA MET A 1 -2.66 1.55 16.60
C MET A 1 -1.44 2.40 16.95
N LYS A 2 -1.14 2.74 18.24
CA LYS A 2 0.01 3.60 18.60
C LYS A 2 1.34 3.11 18.02
N THR A 3 1.71 1.86 18.28
CA THR A 3 3.00 1.28 17.83
C THR A 3 3.18 1.29 16.32
N ALA A 4 2.13 0.96 15.56
CA ALA A 4 2.20 0.98 14.09
C ALA A 4 2.44 2.41 13.55
N ARG A 5 1.82 3.42 14.18
CA ARG A 5 2.05 4.83 13.81
C ARG A 5 3.48 5.28 14.14
N GLU A 6 3.97 4.96 15.33
CA GLU A 6 5.36 5.27 15.73
C GLU A 6 6.39 4.62 14.81
N GLN A 7 6.11 3.39 14.34
CA GLN A 7 6.97 2.69 13.40
C GLN A 7 7.03 3.43 12.05
N VAL A 8 5.89 3.73 11.42
CA VAL A 8 5.90 4.43 10.12
C VAL A 8 6.50 5.84 10.23
N ASP A 9 6.27 6.54 11.36
CA ASP A 9 6.89 7.83 11.64
C ASP A 9 8.43 7.72 11.70
N SER A 10 8.96 6.65 12.31
CA SER A 10 10.40 6.43 12.41
C SER A 10 11.09 6.17 11.07
N PHE A 11 10.34 5.73 10.06
CA PHE A 11 10.82 5.54 8.69
C PHE A 11 10.56 6.76 7.78
N GLY A 12 10.10 7.88 8.35
CA GLY A 12 9.97 9.15 7.65
C GLY A 12 8.71 9.30 6.80
N VAL A 13 7.66 8.52 7.07
CA VAL A 13 6.37 8.68 6.38
C VAL A 13 5.74 10.02 6.72
N GLU A 14 5.34 10.78 5.70
CA GLU A 14 4.47 11.94 5.86
C GLU A 14 3.03 11.46 6.10
N ARG A 15 2.43 11.87 7.22
CA ARG A 15 1.06 11.51 7.57
C ARG A 15 0.17 12.74 7.60
N HIS A 16 -0.92 12.67 6.85
CA HIS A 16 -1.99 13.67 6.87
C HIS A 16 -3.23 13.09 7.56
N GLU A 17 -3.83 13.87 8.45
CA GLU A 17 -5.13 13.54 9.02
C GLU A 17 -6.21 14.27 8.22
N ALA A 18 -6.71 13.61 7.17
CA ALA A 18 -7.74 14.13 6.28
C ALA A 18 -8.67 13.00 5.83
N SER A 19 -9.90 13.35 5.44
CA SER A 19 -10.85 12.40 4.85
C SER A 19 -10.71 12.43 3.33
N VAL A 20 -10.41 11.28 2.74
CA VAL A 20 -10.43 11.10 1.28
C VAL A 20 -11.88 10.92 0.83
N THR A 21 -12.31 11.71 -0.14
CA THR A 21 -13.67 11.69 -0.69
C THR A 21 -13.74 11.02 -2.04
N ASP A 22 -12.66 11.03 -2.82
CA ASP A 22 -12.60 10.43 -4.14
C ASP A 22 -11.15 10.05 -4.53
N VAL A 23 -11.01 9.08 -5.43
CA VAL A 23 -9.73 8.73 -6.07
C VAL A 23 -10.02 8.45 -7.54
N ALA A 24 -9.31 9.14 -8.43
CA ALA A 24 -9.44 9.01 -9.87
C ALA A 24 -8.07 8.86 -10.54
N GLU A 25 -8.03 8.28 -11.74
CA GLU A 25 -6.83 8.32 -12.58
C GLU A 25 -6.56 9.76 -13.04
N GLY A 26 -5.29 10.17 -12.99
CA GLY A 26 -4.86 11.49 -13.43
C GLY A 26 -4.69 11.58 -14.95
N ASP A 27 -4.94 12.76 -15.53
CA ASP A 27 -4.83 13.00 -16.98
C ASP A 27 -3.42 12.74 -17.53
N GLU A 28 -2.39 12.92 -16.71
CA GLU A 28 -0.97 12.73 -17.07
C GLU A 28 -0.43 11.34 -16.63
N GLY A 29 -1.31 10.46 -16.15
CA GLY A 29 -0.97 9.21 -15.49
C GLY A 29 -0.98 9.34 -13.95
N GLY A 30 -0.89 8.20 -13.27
CA GLY A 30 -1.03 8.12 -11.81
C GLY A 30 -2.46 8.39 -11.34
N PHE A 31 -2.59 8.91 -10.12
CA PHE A 31 -3.85 9.13 -9.44
C PHE A 31 -3.94 10.53 -8.86
N VAL A 32 -5.17 11.04 -8.81
CA VAL A 32 -5.55 12.22 -8.04
C VAL A 32 -6.43 11.77 -6.87
N VAL A 33 -5.97 12.06 -5.66
CA VAL A 33 -6.66 11.77 -4.41
C VAL A 33 -7.30 13.06 -3.90
N SER A 34 -8.62 13.10 -3.86
CA SER A 34 -9.38 14.26 -3.44
C SER A 34 -9.75 14.16 -1.96
N THR A 35 -9.53 15.25 -1.23
CA THR A 35 -9.89 15.41 0.19
C THR A 35 -10.71 16.67 0.38
N GLU A 36 -11.25 16.87 1.58
CA GLU A 36 -11.95 18.12 1.94
C GLU A 36 -11.03 19.37 1.87
N ASP A 37 -9.72 19.18 1.99
CA ASP A 37 -8.72 20.25 2.08
C ASP A 37 -7.98 20.49 0.75
N GLY A 38 -8.18 19.63 -0.26
CA GLY A 38 -7.52 19.74 -1.55
C GLY A 38 -7.23 18.39 -2.22
N GLU A 39 -6.41 18.43 -3.27
CA GLU A 39 -6.05 17.28 -4.10
C GLU A 39 -4.56 16.93 -3.92
N HIS A 40 -4.26 15.63 -4.03
CA HIS A 40 -2.90 15.09 -3.97
C HIS A 40 -2.65 14.17 -5.16
N ALA A 41 -1.54 14.36 -5.87
CA ALA A 41 -1.11 13.46 -6.94
C ALA A 41 -0.27 12.31 -6.37
N ALA A 42 -0.45 11.09 -6.89
CA ALA A 42 0.34 9.93 -6.52
C ALA A 42 0.50 8.96 -7.71
N ASP A 43 1.67 8.34 -7.87
CA ASP A 43 1.88 7.32 -8.90
C ASP A 43 1.19 5.98 -8.56
N TYR A 44 0.98 5.74 -7.26
CA TYR A 44 0.41 4.52 -6.69
C TYR A 44 -0.60 4.85 -5.61
N VAL A 45 -1.66 4.04 -5.48
CA VAL A 45 -2.63 4.14 -4.37
C VAL A 45 -2.84 2.80 -3.68
N VAL A 46 -2.85 2.80 -2.35
CA VAL A 46 -3.15 1.62 -1.53
C VAL A 46 -4.39 1.90 -0.67
N LEU A 47 -5.50 1.27 -1.04
CA LEU A 47 -6.78 1.40 -0.34
C LEU A 47 -6.77 0.48 0.90
N ALA A 48 -6.59 1.10 2.07
CA ALA A 48 -6.58 0.44 3.39
C ALA A 48 -7.75 0.94 4.28
N THR A 49 -8.92 1.16 3.68
CA THR A 49 -10.10 1.81 4.29
C THR A 49 -11.02 0.84 5.05
N GLY A 50 -10.53 -0.34 5.42
CA GLY A 50 -11.33 -1.37 6.08
C GLY A 50 -12.37 -1.97 5.14
N ALA A 51 -13.64 -1.98 5.54
CA ALA A 51 -14.73 -2.56 4.75
C ALA A 51 -15.40 -1.56 3.77
N LYS A 52 -14.96 -0.31 3.73
CA LYS A 52 -15.53 0.70 2.81
C LYS A 52 -14.93 0.54 1.41
N ARG A 53 -15.78 0.33 0.41
CA ARG A 53 -15.39 0.01 -0.97
C ARG A 53 -15.65 1.11 -1.98
N ASP A 54 -16.33 2.18 -1.56
CA ASP A 54 -16.76 3.30 -2.41
C ASP A 54 -15.63 3.89 -3.26
N LEU A 55 -14.41 4.00 -2.72
CA LEU A 55 -13.24 4.48 -3.48
C LEU A 55 -12.77 3.48 -4.54
N ALA A 56 -12.80 2.18 -4.25
CA ALA A 56 -12.46 1.15 -5.23
C ALA A 56 -13.52 1.04 -6.34
N GLU A 57 -14.80 1.23 -5.97
CA GLU A 57 -15.90 1.32 -6.93
C GLU A 57 -15.74 2.53 -7.85
N SER A 58 -15.43 3.70 -7.27
CA SER A 58 -15.23 4.96 -8.02
C SER A 58 -14.05 4.88 -8.98
N LEU A 59 -12.98 4.18 -8.58
CA LEU A 59 -11.81 3.92 -9.41
C LEU A 59 -12.06 2.84 -10.50
N GLY A 60 -13.19 2.14 -10.47
CA GLY A 60 -13.53 1.11 -11.45
C GLY A 60 -12.81 -0.22 -11.23
N CYS A 61 -12.39 -0.52 -10.00
CA CYS A 61 -11.82 -1.82 -9.66
C CYS A 61 -12.82 -2.96 -9.91
N ALA A 62 -12.33 -4.12 -10.31
CA ALA A 62 -13.12 -5.35 -10.40
C ALA A 62 -13.44 -5.92 -9.01
N PHE A 63 -14.55 -6.65 -8.92
CA PHE A 63 -15.04 -7.26 -7.68
C PHE A 63 -15.36 -8.74 -7.91
N ASP A 64 -15.10 -9.57 -6.90
CA ASP A 64 -15.62 -10.94 -6.77
C ASP A 64 -16.68 -10.96 -5.66
N GLY A 65 -17.96 -10.94 -6.08
CA GLY A 65 -19.07 -10.68 -5.18
C GLY A 65 -18.97 -9.28 -4.57
N ASP A 66 -18.93 -9.21 -3.23
CA ASP A 66 -18.81 -7.95 -2.49
C ASP A 66 -17.35 -7.58 -2.19
N LEU A 67 -16.36 -8.37 -2.59
CA LEU A 67 -14.95 -8.12 -2.30
C LEU A 67 -14.25 -7.51 -3.51
N VAL A 68 -13.32 -6.59 -3.28
CA VAL A 68 -12.45 -6.12 -4.38
C VAL A 68 -11.56 -7.28 -4.81
N ASP A 69 -11.55 -7.59 -6.10
CA ASP A 69 -10.74 -8.65 -6.66
C ASP A 69 -9.28 -8.21 -6.73
N VAL A 70 -8.39 -9.01 -6.14
CA VAL A 70 -6.96 -8.73 -6.07
C VAL A 70 -6.13 -10.00 -6.22
N GLY A 71 -4.93 -9.84 -6.77
CA GLY A 71 -3.92 -10.90 -6.77
C GLY A 71 -3.27 -11.11 -5.39
N VAL A 72 -2.36 -12.08 -5.30
CA VAL A 72 -1.55 -12.33 -4.09
C VAL A 72 -0.69 -11.13 -3.68
N THR A 73 -0.38 -10.25 -4.63
CA THR A 73 0.35 -8.99 -4.43
C THR A 73 -0.53 -7.82 -4.02
N MET A 74 -1.84 -8.05 -3.84
CA MET A 74 -2.87 -7.06 -3.48
C MET A 74 -3.17 -5.99 -4.55
N GLU A 75 -2.57 -6.11 -5.74
CA GLU A 75 -2.89 -5.23 -6.89
C GLU A 75 -4.31 -5.55 -7.39
N THR A 76 -5.10 -4.51 -7.65
CA THR A 76 -6.45 -4.63 -8.19
C THR A 76 -6.41 -4.78 -9.72
N SER A 77 -7.57 -4.76 -10.37
CA SER A 77 -7.64 -4.70 -11.84
C SER A 77 -7.21 -3.36 -12.44
N VAL A 78 -7.08 -2.31 -11.61
CA VAL A 78 -6.59 -0.99 -12.03
C VAL A 78 -5.09 -0.96 -11.75
N GLU A 79 -4.29 -0.74 -12.79
CA GLU A 79 -2.83 -0.74 -12.68
C GLU A 79 -2.36 0.28 -11.64
N ASN A 80 -1.42 -0.12 -10.78
CA ASN A 80 -0.87 0.72 -9.68
C ASN A 80 -1.85 1.06 -8.55
N ALA A 81 -3.07 0.52 -8.57
CA ALA A 81 -4.00 0.57 -7.46
C ALA A 81 -3.99 -0.76 -6.69
N TYR A 82 -4.01 -0.68 -5.36
CA TYR A 82 -3.97 -1.82 -4.46
C TYR A 82 -5.12 -1.73 -3.46
N ALA A 83 -5.65 -2.88 -3.04
CA ALA A 83 -6.67 -2.97 -1.99
C ALA A 83 -6.27 -4.00 -0.92
N THR A 84 -6.54 -3.69 0.35
CA THR A 84 -5.99 -4.48 1.47
C THR A 84 -7.01 -4.74 2.59
N GLY A 85 -6.76 -5.76 3.40
CA GLY A 85 -7.51 -6.01 4.62
C GLY A 85 -8.96 -6.43 4.37
N ALA A 86 -9.89 -5.86 5.15
CA ALA A 86 -11.31 -6.26 5.12
C ALA A 86 -12.01 -5.99 3.77
N MET A 87 -11.42 -5.16 2.90
CA MET A 87 -11.95 -4.86 1.57
C MET A 87 -11.88 -6.07 0.62
N VAL A 88 -10.86 -6.91 0.80
CA VAL A 88 -10.50 -8.02 -0.10
C VAL A 88 -10.70 -9.39 0.54
N ARG A 89 -11.36 -9.45 1.71
CA ARG A 89 -11.56 -10.69 2.49
C ARG A 89 -12.98 -10.78 3.03
N ALA A 90 -13.56 -11.98 3.03
CA ALA A 90 -14.91 -12.21 3.54
C ALA A 90 -14.95 -12.26 5.07
N GLU A 91 -14.01 -12.96 5.72
CA GLU A 91 -14.10 -13.28 7.15
C GLU A 91 -12.82 -12.94 7.94
N GLU A 92 -11.64 -12.94 7.29
CA GLU A 92 -10.35 -12.82 7.97
C GLU A 92 -9.88 -11.36 8.18
N TRP A 93 -10.64 -10.59 8.95
CA TRP A 93 -10.39 -9.15 9.17
C TRP A 93 -9.44 -8.85 10.35
N GLN A 94 -8.43 -9.69 10.54
CA GLN A 94 -7.51 -9.53 11.68
C GLN A 94 -6.41 -8.52 11.37
N ALA A 95 -6.00 -7.75 12.38
CA ALA A 95 -5.02 -6.69 12.23
C ALA A 95 -3.68 -7.15 11.60
N VAL A 96 -3.20 -8.34 11.98
CA VAL A 96 -1.95 -8.90 11.43
C VAL A 96 -2.08 -9.31 9.96
N ILE A 97 -3.28 -9.71 9.54
CA ILE A 97 -3.56 -10.06 8.14
C ILE A 97 -3.58 -8.80 7.30
N SER A 98 -4.28 -7.74 7.74
CA SER A 98 -4.29 -6.46 7.04
C SER A 98 -2.89 -5.82 6.96
N ALA A 99 -2.06 -5.97 8.00
CA ALA A 99 -0.67 -5.54 7.96
C ALA A 99 0.16 -6.33 6.94
N GLY A 100 -0.08 -7.65 6.84
CA GLY A 100 0.55 -8.51 5.82
C GLY A 100 0.15 -8.14 4.40
N ASP A 101 -1.13 -7.86 4.16
CA ASP A 101 -1.64 -7.39 2.86
C ASP A 101 -0.96 -6.06 2.48
N GLY A 102 -0.88 -5.09 3.41
CA GLY A 102 -0.17 -3.83 3.20
C GLY A 102 1.31 -4.02 2.85
N ALA A 103 1.99 -4.95 3.53
CA ALA A 103 3.39 -5.28 3.23
C ALA A 103 3.53 -5.93 1.84
N ALA A 104 2.61 -6.80 1.43
CA ALA A 104 2.63 -7.41 0.10
C ALA A 104 2.44 -6.38 -1.01
N ALA A 105 1.51 -5.42 -0.83
CA ALA A 105 1.32 -4.29 -1.74
C ALA A 105 2.59 -3.45 -1.88
N ALA A 106 3.19 -3.04 -0.76
CA ALA A 106 4.43 -2.24 -0.77
C ALA A 106 5.60 -2.96 -1.44
N LEU A 107 5.79 -4.26 -1.18
CA LEU A 107 6.83 -5.05 -1.86
C LEU A 107 6.60 -5.16 -3.36
N ASN A 108 5.34 -5.24 -3.80
CA ASN A 108 5.01 -5.24 -5.22
C ASN A 108 5.37 -3.90 -5.88
N ILE A 109 4.97 -2.78 -5.27
CA ILE A 109 5.34 -1.42 -5.74
C ILE A 109 6.86 -1.29 -5.87
N LEU A 110 7.61 -1.64 -4.82
CA LEU A 110 9.08 -1.55 -4.83
C LEU A 110 9.72 -2.48 -5.87
N SER A 111 9.11 -3.63 -6.14
CA SER A 111 9.59 -4.53 -7.19
C SER A 111 9.34 -3.97 -8.60
N LYS A 112 8.20 -3.30 -8.82
CA LYS A 112 7.90 -2.61 -10.09
C LYS A 112 8.93 -1.49 -10.32
N GLU A 113 9.17 -0.65 -9.32
CA GLU A 113 10.10 0.47 -9.39
C GLU A 113 11.55 0.04 -9.65
N LYS A 114 11.99 -1.08 -9.06
CA LYS A 114 13.34 -1.58 -9.27
C LYS A 114 13.51 -2.41 -10.55
N GLY A 115 12.41 -2.80 -11.19
CA GLY A 115 12.43 -3.74 -12.32
C GLY A 115 12.89 -5.16 -11.97
N GLU A 116 13.02 -5.47 -10.69
CA GLU A 116 13.40 -6.78 -10.15
C GLU A 116 12.71 -7.05 -8.82
N ARG A 117 12.72 -8.31 -8.37
CA ARG A 117 12.04 -8.68 -7.14
C ARG A 117 12.75 -8.04 -5.94
N TYR A 118 12.09 -7.11 -5.28
CA TYR A 118 12.59 -6.45 -4.08
C TYR A 118 12.43 -7.34 -2.85
N HIS A 119 13.41 -7.25 -1.95
CA HIS A 119 13.33 -7.81 -0.61
C HIS A 119 13.77 -6.78 0.42
N ASP A 120 13.08 -6.79 1.57
CA ASP A 120 13.41 -5.98 2.74
C ASP A 120 13.81 -6.91 3.90
N PHE A 121 14.85 -7.71 3.65
CA PHE A 121 15.51 -8.53 4.65
C PHE A 121 17.01 -8.45 4.43
N ASP A 122 17.75 -8.58 5.53
CA ASP A 122 19.21 -8.65 5.48
C ASP A 122 19.65 -9.94 4.77
N VAL A 123 20.56 -9.79 3.81
CA VAL A 123 21.30 -10.89 3.19
C VAL A 123 22.71 -10.99 3.80
N PRO A 124 23.44 -12.10 3.59
CA PRO A 124 24.81 -12.23 4.11
C PRO A 124 25.77 -11.10 3.71
N ALA A 125 25.50 -10.42 2.59
CA ALA A 125 26.26 -9.24 2.18
C ALA A 125 26.01 -8.03 3.10
N ASP A 126 24.80 -7.84 3.60
CA ASP A 126 24.44 -6.75 4.51
C ASP A 126 25.11 -6.92 5.88
N ALA A 127 25.22 -8.18 6.34
CA ALA A 127 25.97 -8.50 7.56
C ALA A 127 27.45 -8.07 7.46
N GLN A 128 28.09 -8.22 6.29
CA GLN A 128 29.46 -7.75 6.10
C GLN A 128 29.58 -6.22 6.15
N ALA A 129 28.56 -5.47 5.72
CA ALA A 129 28.56 -4.01 5.84
C ALA A 129 28.49 -3.57 7.30
N VAL A 130 27.68 -4.25 8.12
CA VAL A 130 27.53 -3.96 9.56
C VAL A 130 28.78 -4.33 10.35
N PHE A 131 29.35 -5.52 10.14
CA PHE A 131 30.52 -5.99 10.91
C PHE A 131 31.88 -5.60 10.31
N GLY A 132 31.96 -5.36 9.00
CA GLY A 132 33.18 -4.92 8.31
C GLY A 132 33.57 -3.48 8.64
N GLY A 133 32.60 -2.64 9.04
CA GLY A 133 32.83 -1.29 9.55
C GLY A 133 33.38 -1.24 10.99
N MET A 134 33.29 -2.34 11.75
CA MET A 134 33.76 -2.42 13.15
C MET A 134 35.25 -2.77 13.29
N ASN A 135 35.93 -3.11 12.19
CA ASN A 135 37.35 -3.50 12.16
C ASN A 135 38.29 -2.41 11.59
N LYS A 136 37.91 -1.13 11.67
CA LYS A 136 38.79 0.01 11.38
C LYS A 136 38.82 0.98 12.55
#